data_AF-A0A958QJA4-F1
#
_entry.id   AF-A0A958QJA4-F1
#
_cell.length_a   1.000
_cell.length_b   1.000
_cell.length_c   1.000
_cell.angle_alpha   90.00
_cell.angle_beta   90.00
_cell.angle_gamma   90.00
#
_symmetry.space_group_name_H-M   'P 1'
#
loop_
_entity.id
_entity.type
_entity.pdbx_description
1 polymer ?
#
loop_
_entity_poly.entity_id
_entity_poly.type
_entity_poly.pdbx_seq_one_letter_code
_entity_poly.pdbx_strand_id
1 'polypeptide(L)'
;MEKVLNFDRAARRALFGKEQEIPGAGSSAAKSPGRHTRVKITINLDDDIIEHFKELAAVQGRGYQQLINDALREGIEGGKPERVAQDVGNLLLNDETFLARLAEYIAG
;
A
#
# COMPACT_ATOMS: atom_id res chain seq x y z
N MET A 1 11.19 -31.30 14.51
CA MET A 1 12.38 -30.42 14.46
C MET A 1 12.87 -30.37 13.02
N GLU A 2 12.48 -29.33 12.29
CA GLU A 2 12.84 -29.16 10.88
C GLU A 2 14.28 -28.63 10.81
N LYS A 3 15.19 -29.40 10.20
CA LYS A 3 16.59 -29.02 10.02
C LYS A 3 16.67 -27.94 8.93
N VAL A 4 16.84 -26.69 9.34
CA VAL A 4 17.16 -25.61 8.41
C VAL A 4 18.57 -25.86 7.87
N LEU A 5 18.65 -26.28 6.60
CA LEU A 5 19.92 -26.45 5.89
C LEU A 5 20.57 -25.07 5.70
N ASN A 6 21.64 -24.84 6.46
CA ASN A 6 22.39 -23.60 6.39
C ASN A 6 23.45 -23.72 5.29
N PHE A 7 23.11 -23.25 4.09
CA PHE A 7 24.07 -23.19 2.99
C PHE A 7 25.06 -22.04 3.20
N ASP A 8 26.35 -22.35 3.08
CA ASP A 8 27.43 -21.37 3.06
C ASP A 8 27.17 -20.33 1.95
N ARG A 9 27.61 -19.10 2.20
CA ARG A 9 27.56 -17.95 1.29
C ARG A 9 28.08 -18.29 -0.11
N ALA A 10 29.12 -19.12 -0.21
CA ALA A 10 29.66 -19.58 -1.49
C ALA A 10 28.65 -20.46 -2.25
N ALA A 11 28.01 -21.41 -1.57
CA ALA A 11 27.01 -22.30 -2.15
C ALA A 11 25.74 -21.56 -2.56
N ARG A 12 25.29 -20.59 -1.75
CA ARG A 12 24.14 -19.73 -2.10
C ARG A 12 24.40 -18.91 -3.35
N ARG A 13 25.60 -18.36 -3.51
CA ARG A 13 25.97 -17.56 -4.69
C ARG A 13 26.05 -18.37 -5.97
N ALA A 14 26.49 -19.63 -5.87
CA ALA A 14 26.55 -20.54 -7.01
C ALA A 14 25.16 -21.02 -7.44
N LEU A 15 24.26 -21.29 -6.48
CA LEU A 15 22.91 -21.80 -6.73
C LEU A 15 21.89 -20.72 -7.13
N PHE A 16 21.98 -19.53 -6.53
CA PHE A 16 20.95 -18.49 -6.66
C PHE A 16 21.41 -17.23 -7.41
N GLY A 17 22.65 -17.21 -7.92
CA GLY A 17 23.20 -16.08 -8.68
C GLY A 17 23.36 -14.80 -7.84
N LYS A 18 23.86 -13.73 -8.46
CA LYS A 18 23.90 -12.40 -7.81
C LYS A 18 22.49 -11.86 -7.74
N GLU A 19 21.97 -11.75 -6.52
CA GLU A 19 20.79 -10.95 -6.21
C GLU A 19 21.00 -9.54 -6.77
N GLN A 20 20.11 -9.11 -7.67
CA GLN A 20 20.25 -7.84 -8.39
C GLN A 20 20.08 -6.70 -7.38
N GLU A 21 21.22 -6.18 -6.91
CA GLU A 21 21.27 -5.03 -6.01
C GLU A 21 20.65 -3.82 -6.72
N ILE A 22 19.43 -3.46 -6.33
CA ILE A 22 18.82 -2.20 -6.74
C ILE A 22 19.55 -1.09 -5.96
N PRO A 23 20.21 -0.12 -6.63
CA PRO A 23 20.97 0.91 -5.96
C PRO A 23 20.06 1.77 -5.07
N GLY A 24 20.43 1.93 -3.79
CA GLY A 24 19.79 2.87 -2.86
C GLY A 24 18.84 2.27 -1.82
N ALA A 25 18.71 0.95 -1.71
CA ALA A 25 17.88 0.34 -0.67
C ALA A 25 18.66 0.15 0.64
N GLY A 26 18.53 1.11 1.57
CA GLY A 26 18.83 0.88 2.98
C GLY A 26 17.97 -0.27 3.53
N SER A 27 18.50 -1.01 4.52
CA SER A 27 17.98 -2.29 5.04
C SER A 27 16.54 -2.29 5.61
N SER A 28 15.81 -1.18 5.58
CA SER A 28 14.44 -1.09 6.12
C SER A 28 13.35 -1.48 5.11
N ALA A 29 13.69 -1.73 3.84
CA ALA A 29 12.71 -2.01 2.78
C ALA A 29 12.22 -3.47 2.71
N ALA A 30 12.64 -4.34 3.64
CA ALA A 30 12.53 -5.79 3.49
C ALA A 30 11.47 -6.46 4.39
N LYS A 31 10.26 -5.87 4.57
CA LYS A 31 9.14 -6.60 5.19
C LYS A 31 7.74 -6.02 4.90
N SER A 32 7.24 -6.20 3.68
CA SER A 32 5.80 -6.39 3.41
C SER A 32 5.56 -6.86 1.96
N PRO A 33 4.75 -7.91 1.74
CA PRO A 33 4.39 -8.39 0.41
C PRO A 33 3.29 -7.49 -0.16
N GLY A 34 3.68 -6.50 -0.96
CA GLY A 34 2.74 -5.55 -1.57
C GLY A 34 3.49 -4.35 -2.15
N ARG A 35 4.67 -4.59 -2.75
CA ARG A 35 5.61 -3.53 -3.10
C ARG A 35 4.96 -2.63 -4.17
N HIS A 36 4.49 -1.46 -3.77
CA HIS A 36 4.30 -0.35 -4.70
C HIS A 36 5.66 -0.10 -5.36
N THR A 37 5.78 -0.47 -6.63
CA THR A 37 6.96 -0.16 -7.42
C THR A 37 7.05 1.36 -7.50
N ARG A 38 7.99 1.97 -6.77
CA ARG A 38 8.20 3.41 -6.82
C ARG A 38 8.76 3.77 -8.19
N VAL A 39 7.96 4.43 -9.01
CA VAL A 39 8.37 4.97 -10.31
C VAL A 39 8.84 6.41 -10.12
N LYS A 40 9.97 6.77 -10.74
CA LYS A 40 10.42 8.16 -10.79
C LYS A 40 9.70 8.85 -11.95
N ILE A 41 9.01 9.94 -11.65
CA ILE A 41 8.29 10.76 -12.62
C ILE A 41 8.70 12.21 -12.45
N THR A 42 8.61 12.99 -13.52
CA THR A 42 8.70 14.45 -13.46
C THR A 42 7.27 14.98 -13.45
N ILE A 43 6.91 15.70 -12.38
CA ILE A 43 5.64 16.41 -12.25
C ILE A 43 5.94 17.85 -11.82
N ASN A 44 5.10 18.79 -12.26
CA ASN A 44 5.13 20.15 -11.72
C ASN A 44 4.14 20.21 -10.56
N LEU A 45 4.60 20.71 -9.42
CA LEU A 45 3.78 21.04 -8.26
C LEU A 45 4.03 22.50 -7.93
N ASP A 46 2.98 23.19 -7.48
CA ASP A 46 3.10 24.57 -7.05
C ASP A 46 3.98 24.68 -5.81
N ASP A 47 4.67 25.82 -5.68
CA ASP A 47 5.69 26.01 -4.64
C ASP A 47 5.08 26.00 -3.23
N ASP A 48 3.89 26.58 -3.07
CA ASP A 48 3.12 26.61 -1.83
C ASP A 48 2.74 25.20 -1.34
N ILE A 49 2.38 24.29 -2.27
CA ILE A 49 2.12 22.88 -1.95
C ILE A 49 3.40 22.23 -1.41
N ILE A 50 4.54 22.46 -2.08
CA ILE A 50 5.83 21.89 -1.65
C ILE A 50 6.23 22.44 -0.27
N GLU A 51 6.07 23.74 -0.03
CA GLU A 51 6.35 24.36 1.25
C GLU A 51 5.47 23.79 2.37
N HIS A 52 4.16 23.69 2.14
CA HIS A 52 3.22 23.12 3.10
C HIS A 52 3.63 21.71 3.57
N PHE A 53 3.98 20.83 2.61
CA PHE A 53 4.41 19.46 2.95
C PHE A 53 5.81 19.40 3.58
N LYS A 54 6.70 20.37 3.32
CA LYS A 54 7.99 20.48 4.02
C LYS A 54 7.79 20.87 5.48
N GLU A 55 6.90 21.80 5.77
CA GLU A 55 6.58 22.20 7.15
C GLU A 55 5.96 21.04 7.93
N LEU A 56 4.97 20.36 7.33
CA LEU A 56 4.36 19.15 7.91
C LEU A 56 5.37 18.04 8.17
N ALA A 57 6.30 17.82 7.23
CA ALA A 57 7.38 16.85 7.36
C ALA A 57 8.30 17.16 8.55
N ALA A 58 8.66 18.44 8.74
CA ALA A 58 9.49 18.88 9.85
C ALA A 58 8.82 18.63 11.21
N VAL A 59 7.51 18.86 11.31
CA VAL A 59 6.73 18.60 12.53
C VAL A 59 6.59 17.10 12.81
N GLN A 60 6.34 16.29 11.78
CA GLN A 60 6.03 14.86 11.94
C GLN A 60 7.27 13.94 11.91
N GLY A 61 8.46 14.48 11.60
CA GLY A 61 9.68 13.69 11.44
C GLY A 61 9.61 12.70 10.26
N ARG A 62 8.81 13.02 9.24
CA ARG A 62 8.61 12.19 8.03
C ARG A 62 9.18 12.89 6.81
N GLY A 63 9.38 12.16 5.71
CA GLY A 63 9.77 12.79 4.44
C GLY A 63 8.58 13.48 3.78
N TYR A 64 8.74 14.73 3.32
CA TYR A 64 7.68 15.47 2.62
C TYR A 64 7.12 14.72 1.40
N GLN A 65 7.98 13.99 0.67
CA GLN A 65 7.55 13.13 -0.43
C GLN A 65 6.66 11.97 0.02
N GLN A 66 6.88 11.43 1.23
CA GLN A 66 6.01 10.39 1.78
C GLN A 66 4.64 10.98 2.07
N LEU A 67 4.58 12.16 2.69
CA LEU A 67 3.32 12.85 2.97
C LEU A 67 2.56 13.22 1.70
N ILE A 68 3.25 13.68 0.65
CA ILE A 68 2.63 13.92 -0.66
C ILE A 68 2.06 12.62 -1.24
N ASN A 69 2.81 11.51 -1.19
CA ASN A 69 2.30 10.24 -1.68
C ASN A 69 1.11 9.74 -0.87
N ASP A 70 1.13 9.92 0.45
CA ASP A 70 0.03 9.55 1.33
C ASP A 70 -1.21 10.39 1.03
N ALA A 71 -1.06 11.71 0.80
CA ALA A 71 -2.16 12.59 0.38
C ALA A 71 -2.70 12.23 -1.02
N LEU A 72 -1.83 11.86 -1.98
CA LEU A 72 -2.26 11.39 -3.29
C LEU A 72 -3.01 10.05 -3.19
N ARG A 73 -2.53 9.14 -2.33
CA ARG A 73 -3.24 7.88 -2.02
C ARG A 73 -4.56 8.17 -1.35
N GLU A 74 -4.60 9.10 -0.41
CA GLU A 74 -5.83 9.55 0.21
C GLU A 74 -6.76 10.21 -0.81
N GLY A 75 -6.27 10.89 -1.84
CA GLY A 75 -7.12 11.39 -2.94
C GLY A 75 -7.66 10.27 -3.83
N ILE A 76 -6.83 9.26 -4.14
CA ILE A 76 -7.24 8.07 -4.91
C ILE A 76 -8.25 7.22 -4.12
N GLU A 77 -7.98 7.06 -2.83
CA GLU A 77 -8.81 6.30 -1.92
C GLU A 77 -10.01 7.13 -1.43
N GLY A 78 -9.89 8.45 -1.41
CA GLY A 78 -10.79 9.48 -0.88
C GLY A 78 -11.99 9.80 -1.76
N GLY A 79 -12.17 9.08 -2.86
CA GLY A 79 -13.51 8.77 -3.40
C GLY A 79 -14.26 7.74 -2.54
N LYS A 80 -14.06 7.77 -1.22
CA LYS A 80 -14.30 6.66 -0.29
C LYS A 80 -15.76 6.38 0.09
N PRO A 81 -16.74 7.32 0.15
CA PRO A 81 -18.09 6.93 0.49
C PRO A 81 -18.69 6.04 -0.60
N GLU A 82 -18.42 6.33 -1.87
CA GLU A 82 -18.95 5.57 -3.00
C GLU A 82 -18.29 4.20 -3.12
N ARG A 83 -16.96 4.12 -2.97
CA ARG A 83 -16.26 2.83 -3.02
C ARG A 83 -16.56 1.96 -1.80
N VAL A 84 -16.60 2.54 -0.60
CA VAL A 84 -17.01 1.81 0.61
C VAL A 84 -18.48 1.41 0.52
N ALA A 85 -19.37 2.27 0.01
CA ALA A 85 -20.76 1.91 -0.23
C ALA A 85 -20.90 0.83 -1.32
N GLN A 86 -20.05 0.83 -2.35
CA GLN A 86 -20.00 -0.22 -3.36
C GLN A 86 -19.51 -1.54 -2.75
N ASP A 87 -18.44 -1.53 -1.96
CA ASP A 87 -17.90 -2.72 -1.32
C ASP A 87 -18.89 -3.29 -0.29
N VAL A 88 -19.51 -2.43 0.52
CA VAL A 88 -20.59 -2.80 1.45
C VAL A 88 -21.82 -3.30 0.69
N GLY A 89 -22.22 -2.62 -0.38
CA GLY A 89 -23.34 -3.02 -1.23
C GLY A 89 -23.10 -4.40 -1.85
N ASN A 90 -21.91 -4.63 -2.39
CA ASN A 90 -21.50 -5.93 -2.93
C ASN A 90 -21.51 -7.02 -1.86
N LEU A 91 -21.08 -6.72 -0.64
CA LEU A 91 -21.09 -7.68 0.47
C LEU A 91 -22.53 -8.04 0.88
N LEU A 92 -23.41 -7.04 0.97
CA LEU A 92 -24.82 -7.24 1.34
C LEU A 92 -25.61 -7.98 0.25
N LEU A 93 -25.35 -7.70 -1.03
CA LEU A 93 -25.98 -8.39 -2.16
C LEU A 93 -25.55 -9.84 -2.32
N ASN A 94 -24.43 -10.24 -1.72
CA ASN A 94 -23.94 -11.62 -1.73
C ASN A 94 -24.28 -12.39 -0.44
N ASP A 95 -24.87 -11.74 0.56
CA ASP A 95 -25.33 -12.40 1.78
C ASP A 95 -26.78 -12.88 1.61
N GLU A 96 -26.93 -14.17 1.33
CA GLU A 96 -28.25 -14.81 1.15
C GLU A 96 -29.15 -14.68 2.39
N THR A 97 -28.57 -14.64 3.59
CA THR A 97 -29.33 -14.52 4.84
C THR A 97 -29.88 -13.11 4.99
N PHE A 98 -29.08 -12.10 4.63
CA PHE A 98 -29.51 -10.71 4.59
C PHE A 98 -30.63 -10.51 3.57
N LEU A 99 -30.48 -11.03 2.34
CA LEU A 99 -31.48 -10.90 1.29
C LEU A 99 -32.81 -11.58 1.64
N ALA A 100 -32.78 -12.76 2.27
CA ALA A 100 -33.98 -13.45 2.73
C ALA A 100 -34.75 -12.61 3.77
N ARG A 101 -34.04 -12.05 4.77
CA ARG A 101 -34.64 -11.17 5.78
C ARG A 101 -35.18 -9.87 5.19
N LEU A 102 -34.48 -9.30 4.21
CA LEU A 102 -34.93 -8.11 3.52
C LEU A 102 -36.22 -8.36 2.73
N ALA A 103 -36.32 -9.51 2.05
CA ALA A 103 -37.52 -9.90 1.32
C ALA A 103 -38.72 -10.10 2.26
N GLU A 104 -38.52 -10.75 3.41
CA GLU A 104 -39.56 -10.90 4.44
C GLU A 104 -40.01 -9.55 5.01
N TYR A 105 -39.08 -8.62 5.23
CA TYR A 105 -39.39 -7.27 5.73
C TYR A 105 -40.19 -6.42 4.73
N ILE A 106 -39.97 -6.60 3.42
CA ILE A 106 -40.70 -5.85 2.38
C ILE A 106 -42.08 -6.49 2.09
N ALA A 107 -42.21 -7.80 2.30
CA ALA A 107 -43.45 -8.54 2.05
C ALA A 107 -44.44 -8.54 3.24
N GLY A 108 -43.96 -8.21 4.44
CA GLY A 108 -44.78 -8.00 5.66
C GLY A 108 -45.29 -6.57 5.78
#